data_AF-A0A7X2NEG8-F1
#
_entry.id   AF-A0A7X2NEG8-F1
#
_cell.length_a   1.000
_cell.length_b   1.000
_cell.length_c   1.000
_cell.angle_alpha   90.00
_cell.angle_beta   90.00
_cell.angle_gamma   90.00
#
_symmetry.space_group_name_H-M   'P 1'
#
loop_
_entity.id
_entity.type
_entity.pdbx_description
1 polymer ?
#
loop_
_entity_poly.entity_id
_entity_poly.type
_entity_poly.pdbx_seq_one_letter_code
_entity_poly.pdbx_strand_id
1 'polypeptide(L)'
;MNLNETARIMKMIKAAYPKFDRNANEKDIAALWAWRFKDADFKAVFAAVGDYIDGDHAFAPTVGQIKAIMNDKVPKLSAADGWAEITKALKDSLSNAKAEFEKLSPPVRAYVEGPETLRMLAGCDVAGRAYQDYQARFFKTFAQMQGKFTERPDYAALNAAEAKALGQYTSDSGVPGSSV
;
A
#
# COMPACT_ATOMS: atom_id res chain seq x y z
N MET A 1 -15.14 -6.47 0.39
CA MET A 1 -16.25 -7.31 0.92
C MET A 1 -17.62 -6.66 0.75
N ASN A 2 -18.67 -7.47 0.61
CA ASN A 2 -20.07 -7.03 0.47
C ASN A 2 -20.82 -6.99 1.83
N LEU A 3 -22.09 -6.57 1.81
CA LEU A 3 -22.91 -6.45 3.03
C LEU A 3 -23.16 -7.79 3.74
N ASN A 4 -23.33 -8.89 2.99
CA ASN A 4 -23.55 -10.22 3.59
C ASN A 4 -22.30 -10.72 4.33
N GLU A 5 -21.13 -10.52 3.72
CA GLU A 5 -19.82 -10.79 4.33
C GLU A 5 -19.61 -9.93 5.57
N THR A 6 -19.94 -8.64 5.47
CA THR A 6 -19.83 -7.70 6.59
C THR A 6 -20.74 -8.09 7.75
N ALA A 7 -21.96 -8.55 7.48
CA ALA A 7 -22.87 -9.03 8.52
C ALA A 7 -22.30 -10.23 9.30
N ARG A 8 -21.50 -11.09 8.66
CA ARG A 8 -20.82 -12.21 9.34
C ARG A 8 -19.74 -11.71 10.30
N ILE A 9 -18.96 -10.71 9.87
CA ILE A 9 -17.99 -10.03 10.75
C ILE A 9 -18.69 -9.38 11.94
N MET A 10 -19.79 -8.68 11.70
CA MET A 10 -20.58 -8.04 12.77
C MET A 10 -21.11 -9.04 13.79
N LYS A 11 -21.60 -10.20 13.34
CA LYS A 11 -22.04 -11.29 14.23
C LYS A 11 -20.91 -11.80 15.12
N MET A 12 -19.70 -11.94 14.57
CA MET A 12 -18.52 -12.37 15.32
C MET A 12 -18.13 -11.33 16.39
N ILE A 13 -18.07 -10.05 16.01
CA ILE A 13 -17.78 -8.95 16.94
C ILE A 13 -18.83 -8.88 18.05
N LYS A 14 -20.12 -9.00 17.72
CA LYS A 14 -21.21 -8.96 18.70
C LYS A 14 -21.18 -10.16 19.66
N ALA A 15 -20.78 -11.33 19.19
CA ALA A 15 -20.61 -12.52 20.04
C ALA A 15 -19.48 -12.33 21.06
N ALA A 16 -18.35 -11.74 20.66
CA ALA A 16 -17.24 -11.43 21.56
C ALA A 16 -17.51 -10.20 22.45
N TYR A 17 -18.26 -9.22 21.95
CA TYR A 17 -18.55 -7.95 22.61
C TYR A 17 -20.06 -7.64 22.60
N PRO A 18 -20.86 -8.23 23.51
CA PRO A 18 -22.32 -8.11 23.49
C PRO A 18 -22.88 -6.69 23.66
N LYS A 19 -22.05 -5.73 24.11
CA LYS A 19 -22.44 -4.31 24.31
C LYS A 19 -22.06 -3.40 23.14
N PHE A 20 -21.45 -3.94 22.08
CA PHE A 20 -20.85 -3.18 20.98
C PHE A 20 -21.79 -2.17 20.31
N ASP A 21 -23.05 -2.55 20.08
CA ASP A 21 -24.00 -1.77 19.29
C ASP A 21 -25.22 -1.30 20.10
N ARG A 22 -25.12 -1.33 21.44
CA ARG A 22 -26.27 -1.15 22.35
C ARG A 22 -27.09 0.13 22.10
N ASN A 23 -26.49 1.17 21.51
CA ASN A 23 -27.14 2.45 21.18
C ASN A 23 -26.98 2.87 19.71
N ALA A 24 -26.51 1.97 18.84
CA ALA A 24 -26.18 2.29 17.45
C ALA A 24 -27.01 1.45 16.48
N ASN A 25 -27.28 2.01 15.31
CA ASN A 25 -27.97 1.29 14.25
C ASN A 25 -27.01 0.27 13.61
N GLU A 26 -27.28 -1.02 13.81
CA GLU A 26 -26.49 -2.13 13.26
C GLU A 26 -26.29 -2.02 11.74
N LYS A 27 -27.31 -1.52 11.01
CA LYS A 27 -27.21 -1.35 9.55
C LYS A 27 -26.20 -0.28 9.16
N ASP A 28 -26.12 0.80 9.91
CA ASP A 28 -25.18 1.90 9.62
C ASP A 28 -23.75 1.47 9.92
N ILE A 29 -23.54 0.71 11.00
CA ILE A 29 -22.24 0.10 11.33
C ILE A 29 -21.83 -0.89 10.23
N ALA A 30 -22.73 -1.76 9.79
CA ALA A 30 -22.46 -2.72 8.73
C ALA A 30 -22.16 -2.01 7.39
N ALA A 31 -22.91 -0.96 7.03
CA ALA A 31 -22.65 -0.19 5.81
C ALA A 31 -21.28 0.52 5.86
N LEU A 32 -20.91 1.09 7.02
CA LEU A 32 -19.60 1.70 7.24
C LEU A 32 -18.47 0.69 7.02
N TRP A 33 -18.55 -0.48 7.65
CA TRP A 33 -17.52 -1.50 7.51
C TRP A 33 -17.45 -2.06 6.08
N ALA A 34 -18.60 -2.30 5.45
CA ALA A 34 -18.64 -2.74 4.04
C ALA A 34 -17.96 -1.73 3.12
N TRP A 35 -18.20 -0.43 3.33
CA TRP A 35 -17.53 0.63 2.58
C TRP A 35 -16.02 0.68 2.87
N ARG A 36 -15.62 0.60 4.14
CA ARG A 36 -14.20 0.70 4.52
C ARG A 36 -13.36 -0.50 4.09
N PHE A 37 -13.98 -1.66 3.91
CA PHE A 37 -13.36 -2.90 3.47
C PHE A 37 -13.85 -3.34 2.08
N LYS A 38 -14.37 -2.41 1.26
CA LYS A 38 -14.95 -2.73 -0.06
C LYS A 38 -13.97 -3.51 -0.95
N ASP A 39 -12.69 -3.15 -0.91
CA ASP A 39 -11.60 -3.75 -1.71
C ASP A 39 -10.81 -4.83 -0.94
N ALA A 40 -11.18 -5.11 0.30
CA ALA A 40 -10.52 -6.14 1.11
C ALA A 40 -11.15 -7.51 0.92
N ASP A 41 -10.30 -8.55 0.92
CA ASP A 41 -10.72 -9.94 0.95
C ASP A 41 -11.41 -10.28 2.29
N PHE A 42 -12.55 -10.97 2.21
CA PHE A 42 -13.33 -11.33 3.39
C PHE A 42 -12.55 -12.21 4.37
N LYS A 43 -11.78 -13.20 3.87
CA LYS A 43 -11.03 -14.10 4.76
C LYS A 43 -9.92 -13.35 5.50
N ALA A 44 -9.27 -12.41 4.84
CA ALA A 44 -8.26 -11.56 5.46
C ALA A 44 -8.85 -10.70 6.60
N VAL A 45 -10.00 -10.06 6.37
CA VAL A 45 -10.71 -9.29 7.41
C VAL A 45 -11.18 -10.20 8.55
N PHE A 46 -11.75 -11.36 8.23
CA PHE A 46 -12.22 -12.34 9.21
C PHE A 46 -11.09 -12.82 10.12
N ALA A 47 -9.94 -13.18 9.54
CA ALA A 47 -8.76 -13.60 10.29
C ALA A 47 -8.25 -12.46 11.21
N ALA A 48 -8.15 -11.23 10.72
CA ALA A 48 -7.69 -10.10 11.52
C ALA A 48 -8.64 -9.76 12.69
N VAL A 49 -9.95 -9.95 12.52
CA VAL A 49 -10.93 -9.83 13.60
C VAL A 49 -10.77 -10.95 14.63
N GLY A 50 -10.50 -12.18 14.19
CA GLY A 50 -10.15 -13.30 15.07
C GLY A 50 -8.94 -12.99 15.94
N ASP A 51 -7.83 -12.60 15.33
CA ASP A 51 -6.61 -12.21 16.04
C ASP A 51 -6.85 -11.09 17.06
N TYR A 52 -7.67 -10.09 16.74
CA TYR A 52 -8.02 -9.02 17.68
C TYR A 52 -8.80 -9.57 18.88
N ILE A 53 -9.77 -10.46 18.65
CA ILE A 53 -10.60 -11.05 19.70
C ILE A 53 -9.78 -11.98 20.61
N ASP A 54 -8.80 -12.68 20.05
CA ASP A 54 -7.89 -13.55 20.80
C ASP A 54 -6.90 -12.73 21.69
N GLY A 55 -6.80 -11.42 21.45
CA GLY A 55 -6.01 -10.49 22.24
C GLY A 55 -6.70 -9.99 23.52
N ASP A 56 -5.94 -9.35 24.39
CA ASP A 56 -6.46 -8.75 25.64
C ASP A 56 -7.06 -7.37 25.38
N HIS A 57 -8.29 -7.35 24.86
CA HIS A 57 -9.01 -6.13 24.50
C HIS A 57 -10.38 -6.07 25.18
N ALA A 58 -10.55 -5.09 26.08
CA ALA A 58 -11.81 -4.87 26.79
C ALA A 58 -12.93 -4.30 25.91
N PHE A 59 -12.61 -3.78 24.73
CA PHE A 59 -13.54 -3.11 23.83
C PHE A 59 -13.49 -3.70 22.41
N ALA A 60 -14.64 -3.66 21.75
CA ALA A 60 -14.77 -4.09 20.36
C ALA A 60 -13.82 -3.33 19.43
N PRO A 61 -13.32 -3.98 18.37
CA PRO A 61 -12.38 -3.37 17.46
C PRO A 61 -13.00 -2.22 16.66
N THR A 62 -12.19 -1.21 16.41
CA THR A 62 -12.43 -0.22 15.37
C THR A 62 -11.98 -0.75 14.00
N VAL A 63 -12.52 -0.16 12.92
CA VAL A 63 -12.06 -0.44 11.54
C VAL A 63 -10.54 -0.23 11.41
N GLY A 64 -9.99 0.80 12.06
CA GLY A 64 -8.57 1.13 11.99
C GLY A 64 -7.68 0.05 12.60
N GLN A 65 -8.07 -0.49 13.76
CA GLN A 65 -7.30 -1.56 14.43
C GLN A 65 -7.27 -2.84 13.58
N ILE A 66 -8.40 -3.22 12.96
CA ILE A 66 -8.42 -4.39 12.08
C ILE A 66 -7.54 -4.17 10.85
N LYS A 67 -7.56 -2.97 10.25
CA LYS A 67 -6.66 -2.64 9.14
C LYS A 67 -5.18 -2.70 9.55
N ALA A 68 -4.84 -2.27 10.75
CA ALA A 68 -3.47 -2.37 11.26
C ALA A 68 -3.01 -3.83 11.36
N ILE A 69 -3.84 -4.72 11.95
CA ILE A 69 -3.56 -6.15 12.04
C ILE A 69 -3.39 -6.77 10.64
N MET A 70 -4.27 -6.42 9.70
CA MET A 70 -4.16 -6.90 8.31
C MET A 70 -2.85 -6.45 7.67
N ASN A 71 -2.45 -5.19 7.86
CA ASN A 71 -1.21 -4.63 7.30
C ASN A 71 0.04 -5.28 7.87
N ASP A 72 0.03 -5.67 9.15
CA ASP A 72 1.16 -6.37 9.77
C ASP A 72 1.35 -7.79 9.25
N LYS A 73 0.29 -8.40 8.70
CA LYS A 73 0.35 -9.72 8.05
C LYS A 73 0.81 -9.67 6.59
N VAL A 74 0.85 -8.49 5.96
CA VAL A 74 1.39 -8.36 4.60
C VAL A 74 2.91 -8.52 4.65
N PRO A 75 3.52 -9.45 3.89
CA PRO A 75 4.96 -9.58 3.84
C PRO A 75 5.59 -8.24 3.45
N LYS A 76 6.36 -7.64 4.38
CA LYS A 76 7.07 -6.38 4.17
C LYS A 76 8.36 -6.67 3.43
N LEU A 77 8.68 -5.89 2.38
CA LEU A 77 9.96 -6.00 1.71
C LEU A 77 11.05 -5.60 2.72
N SER A 78 12.04 -6.45 2.96
CA SER A 78 13.09 -6.08 3.91
C SER A 78 13.88 -4.87 3.39
N ALA A 79 14.43 -4.05 4.29
CA ALA A 79 15.32 -2.96 3.85
C ALA A 79 16.55 -3.49 3.10
N ALA A 80 17.04 -4.69 3.46
CA ALA A 80 18.13 -5.31 2.72
C ALA A 80 17.72 -5.60 1.26
N ASP A 81 16.54 -6.18 1.03
CA ASP A 81 16.06 -6.51 -0.31
C ASP A 81 15.73 -5.25 -1.12
N GLY A 82 15.10 -4.25 -0.50
CA GLY A 82 14.83 -2.97 -1.14
C GLY A 82 16.11 -2.23 -1.53
N TRP A 83 17.15 -2.30 -0.70
CA TRP A 83 18.46 -1.75 -1.03
C TRP A 83 19.16 -2.53 -2.14
N ALA A 84 18.99 -3.86 -2.17
CA ALA A 84 19.49 -4.70 -3.26
C ALA A 84 18.84 -4.33 -4.60
N GLU A 85 17.54 -3.97 -4.63
CA GLU A 85 16.89 -3.43 -5.82
C GLU A 85 17.51 -2.11 -6.27
N ILE A 86 17.71 -1.16 -5.34
CA ILE A 86 18.33 0.14 -5.65
C ILE A 86 19.73 -0.08 -6.23
N THR A 87 20.59 -0.79 -5.52
CA THR A 87 21.98 -1.02 -5.95
C THR A 87 22.08 -1.76 -7.28
N LYS A 88 21.15 -2.67 -7.58
CA LYS A 88 21.04 -3.30 -8.89
C LYS A 88 20.69 -2.28 -9.97
N ALA A 89 19.69 -1.44 -9.73
CA ALA A 89 19.23 -0.40 -10.65
C ALA A 89 20.34 0.65 -10.92
N LEU A 90 21.15 1.01 -9.91
CA LEU A 90 22.21 2.01 -10.07
C LEU A 90 23.23 1.66 -11.15
N LYS A 91 23.48 0.37 -11.42
CA LYS A 91 24.49 -0.10 -12.38
C LYS A 91 24.30 0.46 -13.78
N ASP A 92 23.04 0.61 -14.23
CA ASP A 92 22.69 1.13 -15.55
C ASP A 92 22.05 2.53 -15.50
N SER A 93 21.92 3.12 -14.30
CA SER A 93 21.14 4.36 -14.12
C SER A 93 21.81 5.63 -14.64
N LEU A 94 23.12 5.64 -14.91
CA LEU A 94 23.76 6.80 -15.55
C LEU A 94 23.13 7.09 -16.92
N SER A 95 22.92 6.05 -17.72
CA SER A 95 22.37 6.15 -19.08
C SER A 95 20.90 5.76 -19.18
N ASN A 96 20.38 4.94 -18.25
CA ASN A 96 19.07 4.31 -18.37
C ASN A 96 18.19 4.44 -17.09
N ALA A 97 18.38 5.50 -16.30
CA ALA A 97 17.65 5.71 -15.04
C ALA A 97 16.13 5.54 -15.13
N LYS A 98 15.49 5.99 -16.22
CA LYS A 98 14.04 5.88 -16.40
C LYS A 98 13.58 4.43 -16.41
N ALA A 99 14.19 3.59 -17.23
CA ALA A 99 13.82 2.18 -17.33
C ALA A 99 14.20 1.40 -16.05
N GLU A 100 15.32 1.74 -15.40
CA GLU A 100 15.71 1.12 -14.14
C GLU A 100 14.74 1.48 -12.99
N PHE A 101 14.28 2.73 -12.93
CA PHE A 101 13.27 3.16 -11.97
C PHE A 101 11.94 2.43 -12.14
N GLU A 102 11.51 2.21 -13.39
CA GLU A 102 10.29 1.47 -13.74
C GLU A 102 10.36 -0.02 -13.38
N LYS A 103 11.56 -0.58 -13.13
CA LYS A 103 11.74 -1.97 -12.68
C LYS A 103 11.65 -2.12 -11.15
N LEU A 104 11.82 -1.04 -10.39
CA LEU A 104 11.79 -1.07 -8.93
C LEU A 104 10.42 -1.47 -8.41
N SER A 105 10.38 -2.21 -7.30
CA SER A 105 9.13 -2.49 -6.61
C SER A 105 8.47 -1.18 -6.13
N PRO A 106 7.13 -1.12 -6.06
CA PRO A 106 6.42 0.09 -5.63
C PRO A 106 6.93 0.75 -4.34
N PRO A 107 7.23 0.02 -3.24
CA PRO A 107 7.74 0.66 -2.02
C PRO A 107 9.12 1.28 -2.23
N VAL A 108 10.00 0.64 -3.02
CA VAL A 108 11.33 1.17 -3.35
C VAL A 108 11.21 2.39 -4.25
N ARG A 109 10.35 2.33 -5.27
CA ARG A 109 10.06 3.44 -6.19
C ARG A 109 9.54 4.68 -5.47
N ALA A 110 8.65 4.48 -4.49
CA ALA A 110 8.11 5.54 -3.66
C ALA A 110 9.17 6.22 -2.80
N TYR A 111 10.15 5.47 -2.29
CA TYR A 111 11.27 6.04 -1.56
C TYR A 111 12.24 6.80 -2.47
N VAL A 112 12.50 6.27 -3.67
CA VAL A 112 13.45 6.85 -4.63
C VAL A 112 12.92 8.14 -5.27
N GLU A 113 11.60 8.33 -5.28
CA GLU A 113 10.86 9.53 -5.76
C GLU A 113 10.98 9.84 -7.25
N GLY A 114 12.03 9.38 -7.94
CA GLY A 114 12.15 9.51 -9.40
C GLY A 114 13.46 8.95 -9.98
N PRO A 115 13.53 8.83 -11.32
CA PRO A 115 14.73 8.33 -12.01
C PRO A 115 15.96 9.23 -11.81
N GLU A 116 15.77 10.55 -11.63
CA GLU A 116 16.89 11.47 -11.40
C GLU A 116 17.66 11.16 -10.11
N THR A 117 16.97 10.65 -9.08
CA THR A 117 17.62 10.17 -7.85
C THR A 117 18.55 8.99 -8.12
N LEU A 118 18.14 8.05 -8.98
CA LEU A 118 19.00 6.92 -9.37
C LEU A 118 20.20 7.40 -10.18
N ARG A 119 20.00 8.33 -11.12
CA ARG A 119 21.10 8.90 -11.91
C ARG A 119 22.11 9.63 -11.04
N MET A 120 21.62 10.47 -10.10
CA MET A 120 22.46 11.16 -9.13
C MET A 120 23.27 10.17 -8.29
N LEU A 121 22.62 9.17 -7.70
CA LEU A 121 23.29 8.17 -6.86
C LEU A 121 24.29 7.30 -7.63
N ALA A 122 24.00 6.99 -8.89
CA ALA A 122 24.90 6.22 -9.75
C ALA A 122 26.18 6.98 -10.10
N GLY A 123 26.11 8.32 -10.14
CA GLY A 123 27.26 9.19 -10.34
C GLY A 123 28.04 9.54 -9.06
N CYS A 124 27.53 9.15 -7.88
CA CYS A 124 28.20 9.39 -6.61
C CYS A 124 29.24 8.31 -6.33
N ASP A 125 30.35 8.69 -5.70
CA ASP A 125 31.26 7.72 -5.07
C ASP A 125 30.51 6.99 -3.93
N VAL A 126 30.60 5.67 -3.92
CA VAL A 126 29.99 4.80 -2.90
C VAL A 126 30.58 5.10 -1.52
N ALA A 127 31.87 5.46 -1.43
CA ALA A 127 32.49 5.92 -0.19
C ALA A 127 32.17 7.39 0.14
N GLY A 128 31.52 8.10 -0.77
CA GLY A 128 31.15 9.49 -0.63
C GLY A 128 29.98 9.71 0.33
N ARG A 129 30.02 10.85 1.03
CA ARG A 129 29.00 11.26 2.02
C ARG A 129 27.57 11.21 1.46
N ALA A 130 27.35 11.71 0.24
CA ALA A 130 26.01 11.76 -0.36
C ALA A 130 25.38 10.37 -0.51
N TYR A 131 26.16 9.37 -0.93
CA TYR A 131 25.71 7.98 -1.05
C TYR A 131 25.45 7.36 0.32
N GLN A 132 26.41 7.52 1.24
CA GLN A 132 26.33 6.97 2.60
C GLN A 132 25.14 7.54 3.40
N ASP A 133 24.89 8.85 3.33
CA ASP A 133 23.76 9.50 4.00
C ASP A 133 22.42 9.03 3.41
N TYR A 134 22.35 8.84 2.09
CA TYR A 134 21.16 8.30 1.43
C TYR A 134 20.88 6.86 1.86
N GLN A 135 21.92 6.02 1.87
CA GLN A 135 21.84 4.63 2.33
C GLN A 135 21.39 4.54 3.79
N ALA A 136 22.03 5.30 4.69
CA ALA A 136 21.70 5.32 6.10
C ALA A 136 20.24 5.76 6.34
N ARG A 137 19.79 6.81 5.62
CA ARG A 137 18.39 7.26 5.68
C ARG A 137 17.44 6.17 5.20
N PHE A 138 17.78 5.47 4.11
CA PHE A 138 16.97 4.39 3.56
C PHE A 138 16.75 3.29 4.62
N PHE A 139 17.83 2.74 5.18
CA PHE A 139 17.72 1.69 6.20
C PHE A 139 16.97 2.16 7.46
N LYS A 140 17.05 3.45 7.80
CA LYS A 140 16.36 4.02 8.96
C LYS A 140 14.84 4.19 8.74
N THR A 141 14.40 4.60 7.56
CA THR A 141 13.00 5.04 7.34
C THR A 141 12.18 4.15 6.41
N PHE A 142 12.81 3.26 5.63
CA PHE A 142 12.13 2.45 4.63
C PHE A 142 11.04 1.55 5.23
N ALA A 143 11.32 0.89 6.36
CA ALA A 143 10.34 0.06 7.06
C ALA A 143 9.10 0.86 7.53
N GLN A 144 9.30 2.12 7.95
CA GLN A 144 8.21 3.00 8.38
C GLN A 144 7.39 3.51 7.18
N MET A 145 8.03 3.76 6.04
CA MET A 145 7.34 4.20 4.82
C MET A 145 6.43 3.10 4.25
N GLN A 146 6.84 1.83 4.35
CA GLN A 146 6.00 0.71 3.93
C GLN A 146 4.67 0.63 4.71
N GLY A 147 4.69 0.92 6.01
CA GLY A 147 3.47 0.94 6.83
C GLY A 147 2.46 2.01 6.40
N LYS A 148 2.92 3.16 5.89
CA LYS A 148 2.06 4.24 5.37
C LYS A 148 1.50 3.95 3.98
N PHE A 149 2.20 3.16 3.17
CA PHE A 149 1.70 2.72 1.86
C PHE A 149 0.53 1.74 2.04
N THR A 150 0.63 0.79 2.97
CA THR A 150 -0.45 -0.18 3.23
C THR A 150 -1.76 0.42 3.78
N GLU A 151 -1.74 1.67 4.26
CA GLU A 151 -2.95 2.39 4.68
C GLU A 151 -3.73 3.05 3.52
N ARG A 152 -3.08 3.23 2.35
CA ARG A 152 -3.77 3.65 1.13
C ARG A 152 -4.44 2.40 0.52
N PRO A 153 -5.72 2.49 0.10
CA PRO A 153 -6.44 1.33 -0.41
C PRO A 153 -5.69 0.77 -1.62
N ASP A 154 -5.34 -0.52 -1.53
CA ASP A 154 -5.00 -1.43 -2.63
C ASP A 154 -4.30 -0.78 -3.85
N TYR A 155 -2.97 -0.89 -3.89
CA TYR A 155 -2.14 -0.48 -5.03
C TYR A 155 -2.34 -1.34 -6.30
N ALA A 156 -2.82 -2.58 -6.19
CA ALA A 156 -3.13 -3.38 -7.37
C ALA A 156 -4.36 -2.83 -8.10
N ALA A 157 -5.34 -2.30 -7.35
CA ALA A 157 -6.53 -1.65 -7.88
C ALA A 157 -6.24 -0.25 -8.47
N LEU A 158 -5.32 0.53 -7.89
CA LEU A 158 -4.90 1.82 -8.45
C LEU A 158 -4.16 1.65 -9.79
N ASN A 159 -3.24 0.69 -9.89
CA ASN A 159 -2.53 0.43 -11.16
C ASN A 159 -3.46 -0.12 -12.26
N ALA A 160 -4.48 -0.91 -11.90
CA ALA A 160 -5.49 -1.39 -12.86
C ALA A 160 -6.44 -0.26 -13.33
N ALA A 161 -6.82 0.64 -12.42
CA ALA A 161 -7.68 1.78 -12.75
C ALA A 161 -6.94 2.89 -13.51
N GLU A 162 -5.69 3.19 -13.14
CA GLU A 162 -4.85 4.19 -13.83
C GLU A 162 -4.38 3.70 -15.20
N ALA A 163 -4.03 2.42 -15.36
CA ALA A 163 -3.74 1.86 -16.69
C ALA A 163 -4.98 1.89 -17.62
N LYS A 164 -6.18 1.68 -17.07
CA LYS A 164 -7.43 1.76 -17.82
C LYS A 164 -7.83 3.21 -18.14
N ALA A 165 -7.57 4.15 -17.24
CA ALA A 165 -7.83 5.58 -17.45
C ALA A 165 -6.83 6.22 -18.45
N LEU A 166 -5.55 5.84 -18.41
CA LEU A 166 -4.53 6.30 -19.36
C LEU A 166 -4.73 5.71 -20.76
N GLY A 167 -5.19 4.45 -20.86
CA GLY A 167 -5.53 3.83 -22.15
C GLY A 167 -6.78 4.44 -22.82
N GLN A 168 -7.74 4.94 -22.03
CA GLN A 168 -8.91 5.65 -22.56
C GLN A 168 -8.57 7.07 -23.03
N TYR A 169 -7.63 7.76 -22.37
CA TYR A 169 -7.23 9.13 -22.75
C TYR A 169 -6.45 9.19 -24.07
N THR A 170 -5.67 8.15 -24.39
CA THR A 170 -4.89 8.07 -25.65
C THR A 170 -5.73 7.61 -26.86
N SER A 171 -6.96 7.15 -26.65
CA SER A 171 -7.84 6.70 -27.73
C SER A 171 -8.77 7.81 -28.24
N ASP A 172 -9.02 8.84 -27.41
CA ASP A 172 -10.02 9.88 -27.67
C ASP A 172 -9.41 11.22 -28.12
N SER A 173 -8.08 11.32 -28.16
CA SER A 173 -7.35 12.46 -28.71
C SER A 173 -6.97 12.23 -30.18
N GLY A 174 -7.97 11.88 -30.98
CA GLY A 174 -7.89 11.98 -32.43
C GLY A 174 -7.68 13.44 -32.83
N VAL A 175 -6.44 13.79 -33.18
CA VAL A 175 -6.07 15.09 -33.76
C VAL A 175 -6.82 15.25 -35.09
N PRO A 176 -7.75 16.21 -35.25
CA PRO A 176 -8.27 16.56 -36.57
C PRO A 176 -7.18 17.35 -37.30
N GLY A 177 -6.80 16.87 -38.48
CA GLY A 177 -5.72 17.41 -39.29
C GLY A 177 -5.83 18.91 -39.57
N SER A 178 -4.69 19.58 -39.50
CA SER A 178 -4.45 20.82 -40.23
C SER A 178 -4.05 20.47 -41.66
N SER A 179 -4.96 20.68 -42.61
CA SER A 179 -4.59 20.87 -44.02
C SER A 179 -4.45 22.36 -44.28
N VAL A 180 -3.28 22.74 -44.77
CA VAL A 180 -2.98 23.97 -45.49
C VAL A 180 -3.69 23.96 -46.83
#